data_AF-A0A952EXS6-F1
#
_entry.id   AF-A0A952EXS6-F1
#
_cell.length_a   1.000
_cell.length_b   1.000
_cell.length_c   1.000
_cell.angle_alpha   90.00
_cell.angle_beta   90.00
_cell.angle_gamma   90.00
#
_symmetry.space_group_name_H-M   'P 1'
#
loop_
_entity.id
_entity.type
_entity.pdbx_description
1 polymer ?
#
loop_
_entity_poly.entity_id
_entity_poly.type
_entity_poly.pdbx_seq_one_letter_code
_entity_poly.pdbx_strand_id
1 'polypeptide(L)'
;MHVISAESTELFTGPPDAPLQLVRVTHTGGAAEVRVEGDGLTTPTPAIADAAAGTVEVPVAVSRPVVGEQRSARVLTGDARTPFVFTVAEPGWTMYMISHFHYDPVWWNTQGAYTSVWSEDPPGRCRQTNGFDLVRAHLEMARRDPEYKFVLAEVDYLKPYWDTRPEDRDDLRRFIADGRVEVMGGAYNEPNTNLTSPETTIRNFVAGMGFQRDILGADPGTAWQLDVFGHDPQFPGMAADAGLTSSSWARGPHHQWGPVAGGGDPGRMQFSSEFEWIAPSG
;
A
#
# COMPACT_ATOMS: atom_id res chain seq x y z
N MET A 1 -26.88 1.04 -26.79
CA MET A 1 -25.41 0.91 -26.93
C MET A 1 -25.09 0.08 -28.16
N HIS A 2 -24.07 0.45 -28.93
CA HIS A 2 -23.54 -0.32 -30.05
C HIS A 2 -22.07 -0.65 -29.77
N VAL A 3 -21.75 -1.95 -29.70
CA VAL A 3 -20.39 -2.43 -29.46
C VAL A 3 -19.59 -2.34 -30.76
N ILE A 4 -18.47 -1.63 -30.72
CA ILE A 4 -17.52 -1.46 -31.84
C ILE A 4 -16.51 -2.60 -31.83
N SER A 5 -15.94 -2.90 -30.67
CA SER A 5 -14.96 -3.96 -30.49
C SER A 5 -14.95 -4.48 -29.05
N ALA A 6 -14.40 -5.68 -28.87
CA ALA A 6 -14.13 -6.27 -27.58
C ALA A 6 -12.80 -7.00 -27.63
N GLU A 7 -11.96 -6.80 -26.62
CA GLU A 7 -10.65 -7.43 -26.50
C GLU A 7 -10.44 -7.97 -25.07
N SER A 8 -9.89 -9.18 -24.97
CA SER A 8 -9.35 -9.68 -23.69
C SER A 8 -8.07 -8.91 -23.35
N THR A 9 -7.97 -8.42 -22.12
CA THR A 9 -6.76 -7.74 -21.62
C THR A 9 -5.93 -8.66 -20.74
N GLU A 10 -4.70 -8.25 -20.42
CA GLU A 10 -3.84 -8.86 -19.40
C GLU A 10 -4.08 -8.26 -17.99
N LEU A 11 -5.19 -7.53 -17.82
CA LEU A 11 -5.56 -6.87 -16.55
C LEU A 11 -6.58 -7.72 -15.80
N PHE A 12 -6.49 -7.67 -14.47
CA PHE A 12 -7.32 -8.46 -13.57
C PHE A 12 -7.87 -7.59 -12.45
N THR A 13 -9.02 -7.99 -11.94
CA THR A 13 -9.62 -7.45 -10.71
C THR A 13 -10.13 -8.59 -9.83
N GLY A 14 -10.67 -8.29 -8.67
CA GLY A 14 -11.08 -9.28 -7.69
C GLY A 14 -9.92 -9.78 -6.82
N PRO A 15 -10.19 -10.74 -5.93
CA PRO A 15 -9.19 -11.23 -4.98
C PRO A 15 -8.18 -12.17 -5.66
N PRO A 16 -6.95 -12.33 -5.12
CA PRO A 16 -5.90 -13.15 -5.73
C PRO A 16 -6.27 -14.63 -5.96
N ASP A 17 -7.17 -15.19 -5.16
CA ASP A 17 -7.65 -16.58 -5.25
C ASP A 17 -8.83 -16.76 -6.23
N ALA A 18 -9.45 -15.67 -6.67
CA ALA A 18 -10.52 -15.66 -7.66
C ALA A 18 -10.40 -14.47 -8.64
N PRO A 19 -9.30 -14.38 -9.40
CA PRO A 19 -9.06 -13.26 -10.30
C PRO A 19 -10.06 -13.24 -11.46
N LEU A 20 -10.58 -12.05 -11.76
CA LEU A 20 -11.47 -11.78 -12.87
C LEU A 20 -10.69 -11.04 -13.96
N GLN A 21 -10.55 -11.65 -15.13
CA GLN A 21 -9.86 -11.03 -16.26
C GLN A 21 -10.74 -9.93 -16.86
N LEU A 22 -10.18 -8.75 -17.09
CA LEU A 22 -10.92 -7.63 -17.65
C LEU A 22 -11.00 -7.76 -19.18
N VAL A 23 -12.22 -7.65 -19.70
CA VAL A 23 -12.48 -7.45 -21.14
C VAL A 23 -12.77 -5.99 -21.38
N ARG A 24 -12.01 -5.36 -22.27
CA ARG A 24 -12.28 -3.99 -22.69
C ARG A 24 -13.26 -3.99 -23.85
N VAL A 25 -14.40 -3.35 -23.67
CA VAL A 25 -15.45 -3.21 -24.68
C VAL A 25 -15.48 -1.75 -25.13
N THR A 26 -15.20 -1.52 -26.42
CA THR A 26 -15.33 -0.20 -27.05
C THR A 26 -16.74 -0.06 -27.62
N HIS A 27 -17.41 1.05 -27.36
CA HIS A 27 -18.81 1.23 -27.73
C HIS A 27 -19.18 2.67 -28.05
N THR A 28 -20.35 2.83 -28.67
CA THR A 28 -21.01 4.11 -28.93
C THR A 28 -22.48 4.08 -28.51
N GLY A 29 -23.07 5.25 -28.29
CA GLY A 29 -24.47 5.39 -27.88
C GLY A 29 -24.70 5.21 -26.37
N GLY A 30 -25.96 5.33 -25.95
CA GLY A 30 -26.37 5.48 -24.55
C GLY A 30 -25.94 4.36 -23.58
N ALA A 31 -26.01 4.67 -22.28
CA ALA A 31 -25.63 3.79 -21.19
C ALA A 31 -26.38 2.46 -21.23
N ALA A 32 -25.67 1.37 -20.93
CA ALA A 32 -26.24 0.03 -20.90
C ALA A 32 -25.46 -0.90 -19.98
N GLU A 33 -26.14 -1.94 -19.52
CA GLU A 33 -25.51 -3.07 -18.85
C GLU A 33 -24.75 -3.94 -19.88
N VAL A 34 -23.52 -4.32 -19.52
CA VAL A 34 -22.61 -5.08 -20.38
C VAL A 34 -22.17 -6.35 -19.66
N ARG A 35 -22.33 -7.49 -20.34
CA ARG A 35 -21.85 -8.79 -19.89
C ARG A 35 -21.00 -9.46 -20.95
N VAL A 36 -20.13 -10.36 -20.53
CA VAL A 36 -19.36 -11.26 -21.38
C VAL A 36 -19.70 -12.70 -21.01
N GLU A 37 -20.08 -13.47 -22.00
CA GLU A 37 -20.37 -14.90 -21.84
C GLU A 37 -19.69 -15.73 -22.94
N GLY A 38 -19.39 -16.98 -22.62
CA GLY A 38 -18.74 -17.92 -23.52
C GLY A 38 -18.59 -19.29 -22.87
N ASP A 39 -17.94 -20.22 -23.54
CA ASP A 39 -17.65 -21.53 -22.94
C ASP A 39 -16.72 -21.37 -21.73
N GLY A 40 -17.27 -21.62 -20.54
CA GLY A 40 -16.54 -21.44 -19.29
C GLY A 40 -16.18 -19.98 -18.96
N LEU A 41 -16.82 -18.99 -19.58
CA LEU A 41 -16.65 -17.55 -19.32
C LEU A 41 -17.97 -16.97 -18.82
N THR A 42 -17.93 -16.28 -17.68
CA THR A 42 -19.12 -15.65 -17.08
C THR A 42 -18.77 -14.28 -16.50
N THR A 43 -19.72 -13.34 -16.54
CA THR A 43 -19.60 -12.04 -15.85
C THR A 43 -20.35 -12.12 -14.51
N PRO A 44 -19.65 -12.17 -13.36
CA PRO A 44 -20.31 -12.31 -12.05
C PRO A 44 -21.16 -11.09 -11.69
N THR A 45 -20.64 -9.90 -11.98
CA THR A 45 -21.35 -8.63 -11.80
C THR A 45 -21.30 -7.86 -13.12
N PRO A 46 -22.45 -7.51 -13.71
CA PRO A 46 -22.49 -6.76 -14.95
C PRO A 46 -21.85 -5.38 -14.81
N ALA A 47 -21.10 -4.95 -15.83
CA ALA A 47 -20.54 -3.61 -15.87
C ALA A 47 -21.56 -2.62 -16.46
N ILE A 48 -21.55 -1.37 -15.98
CA ILE A 48 -22.41 -0.31 -16.51
C ILE A 48 -21.55 0.59 -17.42
N ALA A 49 -21.84 0.56 -18.71
CA ALA A 49 -21.19 1.44 -19.67
C ALA A 49 -21.76 2.86 -19.57
N ASP A 50 -20.89 3.87 -19.47
CA ASP A 50 -21.26 5.28 -19.60
C ASP A 50 -21.22 5.71 -21.07
N ALA A 51 -22.29 6.37 -21.53
CA ALA A 51 -22.40 6.91 -22.88
C ALA A 51 -21.24 7.84 -23.27
N ALA A 52 -20.62 8.53 -22.30
CA ALA A 52 -19.54 9.49 -22.54
C ALA A 52 -18.13 8.84 -22.55
N ALA A 53 -17.95 7.66 -21.95
CA ALA A 53 -16.63 7.06 -21.76
C ALA A 53 -16.07 6.40 -23.04
N GLY A 54 -16.94 5.88 -23.92
CA GLY A 54 -16.56 5.20 -25.16
C GLY A 54 -15.93 3.81 -24.96
N THR A 55 -15.51 3.48 -23.75
CA THR A 55 -15.04 2.15 -23.33
C THR A 55 -15.62 1.78 -21.96
N VAL A 56 -15.74 0.47 -21.72
CA VAL A 56 -16.04 -0.10 -20.41
C VAL A 56 -15.22 -1.36 -20.19
N GLU A 57 -14.76 -1.59 -18.97
CA GLU A 57 -14.06 -2.81 -18.59
C GLU A 57 -15.03 -3.76 -17.86
N VAL A 58 -15.12 -4.99 -18.36
CA VAL A 58 -16.06 -6.00 -17.87
C VAL A 58 -15.26 -7.12 -17.19
N PRO A 59 -15.46 -7.36 -15.88
CA PRO A 59 -14.82 -8.48 -15.18
C PRO A 59 -15.39 -9.82 -15.63
N VAL A 60 -14.51 -10.75 -16.01
CA VAL A 60 -14.89 -12.09 -16.51
C VAL A 60 -14.21 -13.17 -15.66
N ALA A 61 -15.04 -14.03 -15.07
CA ALA A 61 -14.58 -15.25 -14.43
C ALA A 61 -14.31 -16.33 -15.49
N VAL A 62 -13.11 -16.91 -15.45
CA VAL A 62 -12.65 -17.95 -16.36
C VAL A 62 -12.60 -19.27 -15.61
N SER A 63 -13.47 -20.21 -15.97
CA SER A 63 -13.42 -21.56 -15.40
C SER A 63 -12.28 -22.37 -16.03
N ARG A 64 -11.53 -23.09 -15.18
CA ARG A 64 -10.38 -23.94 -15.57
C ARG A 64 -9.45 -23.21 -16.56
N PRO A 65 -8.83 -22.09 -16.16
CA PRO A 65 -8.04 -21.27 -17.07
C PRO A 65 -6.81 -22.03 -17.56
N VAL A 66 -6.54 -21.93 -18.87
CA VAL A 66 -5.30 -22.38 -19.50
C VAL A 66 -4.69 -21.17 -20.19
N VAL A 67 -3.56 -20.66 -19.68
CA VAL A 67 -2.92 -19.45 -20.21
C VAL A 67 -2.64 -19.58 -21.71
N GLY A 68 -3.04 -18.56 -22.48
CA GLY A 68 -2.94 -18.51 -23.94
C GLY A 68 -4.05 -19.23 -24.70
N GLU A 69 -4.96 -19.95 -24.02
CA GLU A 69 -6.11 -20.59 -24.66
C GLU A 69 -7.05 -19.52 -25.23
N GLN A 70 -7.52 -19.73 -26.46
CA GLN A 70 -8.52 -18.89 -27.11
C GLN A 70 -9.90 -19.53 -27.02
N ARG A 71 -10.87 -18.78 -26.49
CA ARG A 71 -12.27 -19.20 -26.32
C ARG A 71 -13.19 -18.29 -27.12
N SER A 72 -14.27 -18.86 -27.66
CA SER A 72 -15.34 -18.08 -28.28
C SER A 72 -16.14 -17.36 -27.18
N ALA A 73 -16.22 -16.03 -27.29
CA ALA A 73 -16.92 -15.19 -26.34
C ALA A 73 -17.87 -14.22 -27.05
N ARG A 74 -18.80 -13.65 -26.28
CA ARG A 74 -19.80 -12.71 -26.79
C ARG A 74 -20.00 -11.61 -25.76
N VAL A 75 -20.01 -10.36 -26.22
CA VAL A 75 -20.49 -9.23 -25.44
C VAL A 75 -22.01 -9.15 -25.59
N LEU A 76 -22.71 -9.05 -24.46
CA LEU A 76 -24.16 -8.92 -24.37
C LEU A 76 -24.51 -7.50 -23.91
N THR A 77 -25.36 -6.82 -24.68
CA THR A 77 -25.89 -5.49 -24.34
C THR A 77 -27.38 -5.43 -24.70
N GLY A 78 -28.26 -5.56 -23.71
CA GLY A 78 -29.68 -5.82 -23.96
C GLY A 78 -29.86 -7.08 -24.83
N ASP A 79 -30.50 -6.94 -25.99
CA ASP A 79 -30.70 -8.03 -26.96
C ASP A 79 -29.53 -8.22 -27.94
N ALA A 80 -28.58 -7.28 -27.99
CA ALA A 80 -27.46 -7.33 -28.91
C ALA A 80 -26.37 -8.29 -28.44
N ARG A 81 -25.83 -9.07 -29.38
CA ARG A 81 -24.77 -10.06 -29.15
C ARG A 81 -23.63 -9.84 -30.13
N THR A 82 -22.48 -9.41 -29.63
CA THR A 82 -21.30 -9.16 -30.47
C THR A 82 -20.21 -10.20 -30.18
N PRO A 83 -19.87 -11.08 -31.16
CA PRO A 83 -18.86 -12.12 -30.95
C PRO A 83 -17.45 -11.53 -30.93
N PHE A 84 -16.57 -12.14 -30.14
CA PHE A 84 -15.13 -11.88 -30.14
C PHE A 84 -14.35 -13.12 -29.67
N VAL A 85 -13.03 -13.09 -29.84
CA VAL A 85 -12.13 -14.12 -29.32
C VAL A 85 -11.59 -13.65 -27.98
N PHE A 86 -11.78 -14.46 -26.94
CA PHE A 86 -11.22 -14.22 -25.62
C PHE A 86 -9.95 -15.06 -25.46
N THR A 87 -8.81 -14.41 -25.21
CA THR A 87 -7.56 -15.11 -24.86
C THR A 87 -7.42 -15.12 -23.34
N VAL A 88 -7.28 -16.31 -22.76
CA VAL A 88 -7.04 -16.48 -21.32
C VAL A 88 -5.65 -15.93 -20.98
N ALA A 89 -5.59 -14.85 -20.21
CA ALA A 89 -4.34 -14.24 -19.76
C ALA A 89 -3.81 -14.92 -18.50
N GLU A 90 -2.52 -14.74 -18.22
CA GLU A 90 -1.93 -15.11 -16.93
C GLU A 90 -2.30 -14.05 -15.89
N PRO A 91 -2.91 -14.41 -14.74
CA PRO A 91 -3.13 -13.46 -13.65
C PRO A 91 -1.81 -12.79 -13.28
N GLY A 92 -1.71 -11.49 -13.56
CA GLY A 92 -0.50 -10.71 -13.31
C GLY A 92 -0.19 -10.55 -11.82
N TRP A 93 0.86 -9.79 -11.52
CA TRP A 93 1.26 -9.46 -10.16
C TRP A 93 0.33 -8.40 -9.57
N THR A 94 -0.08 -8.55 -8.31
CA THR A 94 -0.69 -7.45 -7.57
C THR A 94 0.43 -6.55 -7.03
N MET A 95 0.46 -5.29 -7.47
CA MET A 95 1.42 -4.31 -6.99
C MET A 95 0.78 -3.38 -5.96
N TYR A 96 1.24 -3.45 -4.72
CA TYR A 96 0.82 -2.53 -3.66
C TYR A 96 1.71 -1.29 -3.65
N MET A 97 1.13 -0.13 -3.95
CA MET A 97 1.82 1.16 -3.85
C MET A 97 1.58 1.77 -2.46
N ILE A 98 2.56 1.63 -1.56
CA ILE A 98 2.45 2.12 -0.18
C ILE A 98 3.04 3.53 -0.08
N SER A 99 2.15 4.53 -0.12
CA SER A 99 2.55 5.94 0.00
C SER A 99 2.94 6.26 1.45
N HIS A 100 4.19 6.68 1.64
CA HIS A 100 4.75 7.04 2.95
C HIS A 100 5.79 8.16 2.80
N PHE A 101 6.23 8.70 3.93
CA PHE A 101 7.46 9.49 4.02
C PHE A 101 8.29 9.00 5.21
N HIS A 102 9.60 9.10 5.07
CA HIS A 102 10.56 8.86 6.16
C HIS A 102 10.84 10.17 6.89
N TYR A 103 10.90 10.13 8.22
CA TYR A 103 11.22 11.29 9.04
C TYR A 103 12.29 10.92 10.07
N ASP A 104 13.43 11.61 10.02
CA ASP A 104 14.44 11.46 11.07
C ASP A 104 14.20 12.52 12.15
N PRO A 105 13.85 12.16 13.39
CA PRO A 105 13.59 13.14 14.44
C PRO A 105 14.80 14.00 14.75
N VAL A 106 16.01 13.43 14.69
CA VAL A 106 17.27 14.16 14.84
C VAL A 106 18.32 13.53 13.93
N TRP A 107 18.69 14.23 12.85
CA TRP A 107 19.75 13.79 11.95
C TRP A 107 20.53 14.99 11.40
N TRP A 108 20.11 15.53 10.25
CA TRP A 108 20.71 16.74 9.68
C TRP A 108 20.19 18.02 10.36
N ASN A 109 19.07 17.91 11.07
CA ASN A 109 18.47 18.96 11.86
C ASN A 109 17.87 18.40 13.16
N THR A 110 17.30 19.28 13.98
CA THR A 110 16.58 18.96 15.20
C THR A 110 15.10 18.66 14.93
N GLN A 111 14.47 17.90 15.82
CA GLN A 111 13.03 17.60 15.75
C GLN A 111 12.19 18.88 15.66
N GLY A 112 12.52 19.88 16.49
CA GLY A 112 11.80 21.16 16.48
C GLY A 112 11.88 21.89 15.14
N ALA A 113 13.01 21.80 14.43
CA ALA A 113 13.13 22.38 13.09
C ALA A 113 12.29 21.61 12.06
N TYR A 114 12.19 20.29 12.21
CA TYR A 114 11.37 19.45 11.34
C TYR A 114 9.87 19.49 11.62
N THR A 115 9.45 19.98 12.79
CA THR A 115 8.04 20.21 13.12
C THR A 115 7.64 21.69 13.12
N SER A 116 8.50 22.59 12.65
CA SER A 116 8.21 24.03 12.59
C SER A 116 8.26 24.56 11.16
N VAL A 117 7.72 25.77 10.96
CA VAL A 117 7.84 26.51 9.70
C VAL A 117 9.28 27.03 9.62
N TRP A 118 10.20 26.14 9.33
CA TRP A 118 11.59 26.49 9.15
C TRP A 118 11.74 27.26 7.84
N SER A 119 12.30 28.47 7.95
CA SER A 119 12.73 29.28 6.81
C SER A 119 14.25 29.24 6.79
N GLU A 120 14.83 28.55 5.82
CA GLU A 120 16.27 28.52 5.62
C GLU A 120 16.83 29.92 5.35
N ASP A 121 17.92 30.29 6.02
CA ASP A 121 18.68 31.49 5.68
C ASP A 121 20.20 31.21 5.73
N PRO A 122 20.93 31.29 4.59
CA PRO A 122 20.43 31.51 3.23
C PRO A 122 19.83 30.21 2.63
N PRO A 123 18.80 30.30 1.79
CA PRO A 123 18.14 29.13 1.18
C PRO A 123 19.08 28.31 0.27
N GLY A 124 19.04 26.98 0.39
CA GLY A 124 19.64 26.03 -0.56
C GLY A 124 20.58 24.94 -0.02
N ARG A 125 20.79 24.78 1.28
CA ARG A 125 21.69 23.74 1.84
C ARG A 125 20.96 22.48 2.31
N CYS A 126 19.70 22.58 2.73
CA CYS A 126 18.88 21.42 3.11
C CYS A 126 17.42 21.64 2.66
N ARG A 127 17.04 21.05 1.51
CA ARG A 127 15.67 21.12 1.01
C ARG A 127 14.80 20.10 1.76
N GLN A 128 14.36 20.45 2.96
CA GLN A 128 13.54 19.55 3.78
C GLN A 128 12.17 20.17 4.04
N THR A 129 11.12 19.52 3.53
CA THR A 129 9.73 19.85 3.87
C THR A 129 9.49 19.43 5.32
N ASN A 130 8.89 20.30 6.13
CA ASN A 130 8.59 19.95 7.53
C ASN A 130 7.59 18.77 7.57
N GLY A 131 7.68 17.95 8.61
CA GLY A 131 6.83 16.75 8.74
C GLY A 131 5.34 17.07 8.77
N PHE A 132 4.96 18.25 9.26
CA PHE A 132 3.55 18.66 9.34
C PHE A 132 2.94 18.93 7.96
N ASP A 133 3.69 19.53 7.05
CA ASP A 133 3.26 19.79 5.69
C ASP A 133 3.14 18.47 4.90
N LEU A 134 3.97 17.47 5.21
CA LEU A 134 3.85 16.12 4.65
C LEU A 134 2.56 15.45 5.13
N VAL A 135 2.29 15.44 6.44
CA VAL A 135 1.02 14.90 6.98
C VAL A 135 -0.18 15.61 6.37
N ARG A 136 -0.17 16.94 6.32
CA ARG A 136 -1.25 17.73 5.71
C ARG A 136 -1.42 17.42 4.23
N ALA A 137 -0.34 17.25 3.48
CA ALA A 137 -0.41 16.90 2.06
C ALA A 137 -1.08 15.54 1.83
N HIS A 138 -0.77 14.54 2.66
CA HIS A 138 -1.43 13.23 2.62
C HIS A 138 -2.92 13.32 2.98
N LEU A 139 -3.27 14.07 4.04
CA LEU A 139 -4.67 14.29 4.42
C LEU A 139 -5.46 14.99 3.31
N GLU A 140 -4.88 16.02 2.68
CA GLU A 140 -5.48 16.70 1.53
C GLU A 140 -5.70 15.77 0.34
N MET A 141 -4.75 14.88 0.05
CA MET A 141 -4.93 13.88 -0.99
C MET A 141 -6.06 12.93 -0.64
N ALA A 142 -6.12 12.43 0.60
CA ALA A 142 -7.19 11.55 1.05
C ALA A 142 -8.58 12.22 1.05
N ARG A 143 -8.65 13.54 1.27
CA ARG A 143 -9.89 14.31 1.14
C ARG A 143 -10.38 14.38 -0.32
N ARG A 144 -9.47 14.45 -1.29
CA ARG A 144 -9.78 14.66 -2.71
C ARG A 144 -10.03 13.37 -3.48
N ASP A 145 -9.29 12.33 -3.14
CA ASP A 145 -9.34 11.04 -3.80
C ASP A 145 -9.78 9.97 -2.79
N PRO A 146 -10.96 9.35 -2.93
CA PRO A 146 -11.47 8.34 -2.00
C PRO A 146 -10.66 7.02 -2.02
N GLU A 147 -9.91 6.74 -3.08
CA GLU A 147 -9.09 5.52 -3.19
C GLU A 147 -7.67 5.71 -2.64
N TYR A 148 -7.23 6.96 -2.45
CA TYR A 148 -5.91 7.25 -1.91
C TYR A 148 -5.73 6.70 -0.51
N LYS A 149 -4.64 5.94 -0.32
CA LYS A 149 -4.19 5.38 0.95
C LYS A 149 -2.75 5.77 1.22
N PHE A 150 -2.43 5.94 2.50
CA PHE A 150 -1.08 6.23 2.94
C PHE A 150 -0.84 5.71 4.34
N VAL A 151 0.41 5.74 4.76
CA VAL A 151 0.83 5.26 6.06
C VAL A 151 1.59 6.35 6.81
N LEU A 152 1.39 6.38 8.12
CA LEU A 152 2.15 7.21 9.05
C LEU A 152 2.82 6.28 10.06
N ALA A 153 4.00 6.64 10.57
CA ALA A 153 4.79 5.75 11.40
C ALA A 153 5.13 6.36 12.77
N GLU A 154 5.92 7.43 12.79
CA GLU A 154 6.60 7.80 14.03
C GLU A 154 5.80 8.79 14.88
N VAL A 155 5.82 8.55 16.20
CA VAL A 155 5.22 9.44 17.20
C VAL A 155 5.93 10.81 17.21
N ASP A 156 7.20 10.84 16.80
CA ASP A 156 8.03 12.04 16.79
C ASP A 156 7.45 13.22 15.99
N TYR A 157 6.73 12.97 14.91
CA TYR A 157 5.96 14.01 14.20
C TYR A 157 4.46 13.90 14.47
N LEU A 158 3.92 12.70 14.69
CA LEU A 158 2.48 12.50 14.88
C LEU A 158 1.97 13.17 16.15
N LYS A 159 2.68 13.06 17.27
CA LYS A 159 2.22 13.64 18.53
C LYS A 159 2.24 15.17 18.49
N PRO A 160 3.32 15.85 18.07
CA PRO A 160 3.29 17.29 17.89
C PRO A 160 2.23 17.76 16.88
N TYR A 161 2.04 17.02 15.78
CA TYR A 161 0.99 17.33 14.79
C TYR A 161 -0.40 17.25 15.43
N TRP A 162 -0.67 16.13 16.11
CA TRP A 162 -1.93 15.90 16.82
C TRP A 162 -2.22 17.00 17.83
N ASP A 163 -1.23 17.38 18.64
CA ASP A 163 -1.38 18.40 19.68
C ASP A 163 -1.64 19.79 19.11
N THR A 164 -1.08 20.12 17.94
CA THR A 164 -1.10 21.48 17.37
C THR A 164 -2.13 21.69 16.26
N ARG A 165 -2.65 20.61 15.65
CA ARG A 165 -3.64 20.61 14.55
C ARG A 165 -4.95 19.90 14.95
N PRO A 166 -5.68 20.39 15.97
CA PRO A 166 -6.91 19.76 16.41
C PRO A 166 -7.99 19.66 15.31
N GLU A 167 -7.95 20.55 14.32
CA GLU A 167 -8.86 20.57 13.17
C GLU A 167 -8.77 19.34 12.27
N ASP A 168 -7.63 18.64 12.25
CA ASP A 168 -7.40 17.48 11.38
C ASP A 168 -7.71 16.14 12.07
N ARG A 169 -7.98 16.15 13.39
CA ARG A 169 -8.11 14.93 14.20
C ARG A 169 -9.29 14.06 13.78
N ASP A 170 -10.44 14.67 13.49
CA ASP A 170 -11.64 13.95 13.10
C ASP A 170 -11.47 13.30 11.72
N ASP A 171 -10.82 13.99 10.79
CA ASP A 171 -10.47 13.44 9.49
C ASP A 171 -9.48 12.28 9.60
N LEU A 172 -8.42 12.45 10.41
CA LEU A 172 -7.42 11.39 10.62
C LEU A 172 -8.08 10.13 11.20
N ARG A 173 -8.90 10.27 12.25
CA ARG A 173 -9.63 9.14 12.85
C ARG A 173 -10.60 8.48 11.88
N ARG A 174 -11.33 9.29 11.09
CA ARG A 174 -12.22 8.76 10.06
C ARG A 174 -11.43 7.95 9.03
N PHE A 175 -10.32 8.49 8.51
CA PHE A 175 -9.51 7.78 7.52
C PHE A 175 -8.83 6.51 8.07
N ILE A 176 -8.48 6.49 9.37
CA ILE A 176 -8.04 5.26 10.04
C ILE A 176 -9.18 4.23 10.08
N ALA A 177 -10.37 4.63 10.53
CA ALA A 177 -11.54 3.74 10.59
C ALA A 177 -11.96 3.20 9.20
N ASP A 178 -11.80 4.01 8.15
CA ASP A 178 -12.09 3.66 6.77
C ASP A 178 -10.97 2.78 6.12
N GLY A 179 -9.88 2.48 6.83
CA GLY A 179 -8.75 1.71 6.30
C GLY A 179 -7.98 2.42 5.19
N ARG A 180 -7.96 3.75 5.23
CA ARG A 180 -7.28 4.64 4.26
C ARG A 180 -5.98 5.20 4.83
N VAL A 181 -5.88 5.29 6.14
CA VAL A 181 -4.64 5.56 6.86
C VAL A 181 -4.32 4.38 7.75
N GLU A 182 -3.14 3.81 7.56
CA GLU A 182 -2.58 2.86 8.51
C GLU A 182 -1.49 3.56 9.33
N VAL A 183 -1.57 3.45 10.66
CA VAL A 183 -0.44 3.83 11.51
C VAL A 183 0.43 2.60 11.67
N MET A 184 1.61 2.63 11.07
CA MET A 184 2.62 1.59 11.17
C MET A 184 3.62 1.89 12.29
N GLY A 185 4.32 0.86 12.73
CA GLY A 185 5.07 0.89 13.97
C GLY A 185 4.13 0.74 15.16
N GLY A 186 4.51 -0.06 16.14
CA GLY A 186 3.99 0.04 17.52
C GLY A 186 4.99 0.75 18.43
N ALA A 187 6.09 1.24 17.86
CA ALA A 187 7.21 1.87 18.53
C ALA A 187 7.05 3.40 18.46
N TYR A 188 7.67 4.11 19.39
CA TYR A 188 7.67 5.58 19.40
C TYR A 188 8.35 6.15 18.14
N ASN A 189 9.42 5.49 17.69
CA ASN A 189 10.15 5.80 16.46
C ASN A 189 10.80 4.53 15.89
N GLU A 190 11.78 4.66 14.99
CA GLU A 190 12.59 3.55 14.50
C GLU A 190 13.84 3.35 15.40
N PRO A 191 13.77 2.54 16.49
CA PRO A 191 14.90 2.40 17.40
C PRO A 191 16.05 1.64 16.75
N ASN A 192 17.28 2.16 16.88
CA ASN A 192 18.48 1.38 16.58
C ASN A 192 18.73 0.36 17.70
N THR A 193 18.18 -0.84 17.52
CA THR A 193 18.18 -1.89 18.55
C THR A 193 19.57 -2.47 18.83
N ASN A 194 20.53 -2.30 17.91
CA ASN A 194 21.91 -2.73 18.14
C ASN A 194 22.66 -1.85 19.15
N LEU A 195 22.16 -0.64 19.41
CA LEU A 195 22.80 0.34 20.29
C LEU A 195 22.00 0.59 21.58
N THR A 196 20.84 -0.03 21.72
CA THR A 196 19.93 0.20 22.85
C THR A 196 19.72 -1.08 23.63
N SER A 197 19.43 -0.94 24.93
CA SER A 197 19.11 -2.10 25.78
C SER A 197 17.69 -2.59 25.50
N PRO A 198 17.37 -3.87 25.77
CA PRO A 198 16.01 -4.39 25.64
C PRO A 198 14.98 -3.55 26.42
N GLU A 199 15.30 -3.10 27.63
CA GLU A 199 14.42 -2.23 28.43
C GLU A 199 14.12 -0.90 27.72
N THR A 200 15.10 -0.32 27.03
CA THR A 200 14.92 0.91 26.25
C THR A 200 13.97 0.66 25.08
N THR A 201 14.14 -0.45 24.37
CA THR A 201 13.27 -0.86 23.25
C THR A 201 11.86 -1.14 23.72
N ILE A 202 11.68 -1.83 24.85
CA ILE A 202 10.36 -2.10 25.45
C ILE A 202 9.66 -0.79 25.83
N ARG A 203 10.36 0.15 26.47
CA ARG A 203 9.80 1.49 26.77
C ARG A 203 9.41 2.26 25.51
N ASN A 204 10.16 2.09 24.43
CA ASN A 204 9.86 2.68 23.14
C ASN A 204 8.54 2.13 22.58
N PHE A 205 8.31 0.81 22.66
CA PHE A 205 7.00 0.20 22.33
C PHE A 205 5.87 0.69 23.23
N VAL A 206 6.08 0.77 24.55
CA VAL A 206 5.05 1.26 25.48
C VAL A 206 4.63 2.69 25.12
N ALA A 207 5.58 3.56 24.81
CA ALA A 207 5.28 4.94 24.44
C ALA A 207 4.64 5.05 23.04
N GLY A 208 5.07 4.21 22.08
CA GLY A 208 4.49 4.09 20.75
C GLY A 208 3.03 3.66 20.80
N MET A 209 2.79 2.45 21.33
CA MET A 209 1.45 1.88 21.48
C MET A 209 0.52 2.78 22.29
N GLY A 210 0.99 3.35 23.40
CA GLY A 210 0.19 4.26 24.21
C GLY A 210 -0.30 5.50 23.47
N PHE A 211 0.47 5.99 22.48
CA PHE A 211 0.02 7.10 21.64
C PHE A 211 -0.80 6.62 20.44
N GLN A 212 -0.26 5.70 19.65
CA GLN A 212 -0.87 5.29 18.38
C GLN A 212 -2.19 4.55 18.60
N ARG A 213 -2.26 3.64 19.56
CA ARG A 213 -3.49 2.92 19.89
C ARG A 213 -4.39 3.75 20.79
N ASP A 214 -3.89 4.15 21.96
CA ASP A 214 -4.78 4.66 23.01
C ASP A 214 -5.16 6.15 22.82
N ILE A 215 -4.40 6.94 22.05
CA ILE A 215 -4.68 8.36 21.78
C ILE A 215 -5.22 8.58 20.35
N LEU A 216 -4.51 8.11 19.32
CA LEU A 216 -4.98 8.28 17.94
C LEU A 216 -6.20 7.40 17.63
N GLY A 217 -6.30 6.22 18.23
CA GLY A 217 -7.33 5.22 17.93
C GLY A 217 -6.98 4.33 16.73
N ALA A 218 -5.68 4.18 16.43
CA ALA A 218 -5.20 3.23 15.43
C ALA A 218 -5.02 1.83 16.02
N ASP A 219 -4.70 0.86 15.16
CA ASP A 219 -4.39 -0.51 15.55
C ASP A 219 -3.13 -0.99 14.81
N PRO A 220 -1.93 -0.55 15.24
CA PRO A 220 -0.70 -0.91 14.54
C PRO A 220 -0.41 -2.41 14.66
N GLY A 221 -0.31 -3.09 13.53
CA GLY A 221 0.03 -4.52 13.45
C GLY A 221 1.45 -4.81 12.94
N THR A 222 2.11 -3.81 12.34
CA THR A 222 3.40 -3.98 11.64
C THR A 222 4.46 -3.08 12.27
N ALA A 223 5.56 -3.63 12.77
CA ALA A 223 6.75 -2.84 13.12
C ALA A 223 7.38 -2.22 11.86
N TRP A 224 7.76 -0.95 11.93
CA TRP A 224 8.37 -0.21 10.84
C TRP A 224 9.82 0.11 11.16
N GLN A 225 10.77 -0.49 10.42
CA GLN A 225 12.21 -0.36 10.63
C GLN A 225 12.92 -0.18 9.28
N LEU A 226 12.54 0.84 8.52
CA LEU A 226 13.09 1.06 7.18
C LEU A 226 14.55 1.46 7.22
N ASP A 227 14.93 2.35 8.13
CA ASP A 227 16.22 3.06 8.06
C ASP A 227 17.21 2.71 9.17
N VAL A 228 16.90 1.70 10.00
CA VAL A 228 17.80 1.24 11.07
C VAL A 228 18.98 0.42 10.52
N PHE A 229 20.17 0.62 11.09
CA PHE A 229 21.39 -0.06 10.62
C PHE A 229 21.58 -1.42 11.31
N GLY A 230 20.96 -2.45 10.72
CA GLY A 230 20.94 -3.81 11.25
C GLY A 230 19.89 -3.97 12.34
N HIS A 231 19.61 -5.24 12.69
CA HIS A 231 18.49 -5.57 13.58
C HIS A 231 18.92 -6.56 14.66
N ASP A 232 18.44 -6.33 15.88
CA ASP A 232 18.65 -7.23 17.02
C ASP A 232 17.81 -8.51 16.79
N PRO A 233 18.41 -9.72 16.84
CA PRO A 233 17.69 -11.00 16.79
C PRO A 233 16.50 -11.11 17.75
N GLN A 234 16.53 -10.40 18.88
CA GLN A 234 15.46 -10.43 19.89
C GLN A 234 14.30 -9.45 19.59
N PHE A 235 14.48 -8.51 18.65
CA PHE A 235 13.47 -7.48 18.34
C PHE A 235 12.07 -8.05 17.99
N PRO A 236 11.93 -9.09 17.16
CA PRO A 236 10.61 -9.65 16.83
C PRO A 236 9.88 -10.21 18.05
N GLY A 237 10.61 -10.82 19.00
CA GLY A 237 10.01 -11.30 20.24
C GLY A 237 9.41 -10.15 21.05
N MET A 238 10.17 -9.05 21.18
CA MET A 238 9.66 -7.84 21.85
C MET A 238 8.50 -7.18 21.10
N ALA A 239 8.53 -7.19 19.76
CA ALA A 239 7.46 -6.67 18.91
C ALA A 239 6.17 -7.51 19.06
N ALA A 240 6.30 -8.84 19.08
CA ALA A 240 5.21 -9.78 19.30
C ALA A 240 4.60 -9.62 20.70
N ASP A 241 5.43 -9.48 21.74
CA ASP A 241 4.98 -9.20 23.11
C ASP A 241 4.24 -7.85 23.22
N ALA A 242 4.57 -6.88 22.37
CA ALA A 242 3.85 -5.62 22.25
C ALA A 242 2.54 -5.74 21.46
N GLY A 243 2.27 -6.87 20.81
CA GLY A 243 1.05 -7.13 20.02
C GLY A 243 1.21 -6.96 18.51
N LEU A 244 2.43 -6.75 18.00
CA LEU A 244 2.68 -6.66 16.56
C LEU A 244 2.79 -8.05 15.93
N THR A 245 2.28 -8.22 14.73
CA THR A 245 2.24 -9.51 14.01
C THR A 245 3.26 -9.62 12.89
N SER A 246 3.84 -8.50 12.48
CA SER A 246 4.79 -8.42 11.36
C SER A 246 5.81 -7.31 11.58
N SER A 247 6.88 -7.33 10.79
CA SER A 247 7.84 -6.22 10.71
C SER A 247 8.30 -6.02 9.27
N SER A 248 8.45 -4.77 8.86
CA SER A 248 9.04 -4.38 7.58
C SER A 248 10.36 -3.64 7.77
N TRP A 249 11.32 -3.96 6.91
CA TRP A 249 12.71 -3.53 6.98
C TRP A 249 13.32 -3.38 5.59
N ALA A 250 14.21 -2.40 5.42
CA ALA A 250 14.92 -2.22 4.15
C ALA A 250 16.41 -2.58 4.24
N ARG A 251 17.02 -2.48 5.44
CA ARG A 251 18.47 -2.65 5.64
C ARG A 251 18.81 -4.03 6.23
N GLY A 252 18.81 -5.05 5.37
CA GLY A 252 19.12 -6.44 5.73
C GLY A 252 20.60 -6.85 5.56
N PRO A 253 20.92 -8.15 5.71
CA PRO A 253 22.29 -8.70 5.64
C PRO A 253 22.99 -8.57 4.27
N HIS A 254 22.29 -8.06 3.24
CA HIS A 254 22.91 -7.63 1.98
C HIS A 254 22.83 -6.11 1.83
N HIS A 255 24.00 -5.51 1.55
CA HIS A 255 24.32 -4.08 1.47
C HIS A 255 23.28 -3.22 0.75
N GLN A 256 23.32 -1.91 1.04
CA GLN A 256 22.49 -0.75 0.61
C GLN A 256 21.87 -0.72 -0.81
N TRP A 257 22.32 -1.58 -1.74
CA TRP A 257 21.93 -1.57 -3.16
C TRP A 257 21.37 -2.92 -3.65
N GLY A 258 21.27 -3.91 -2.75
CA GLY A 258 20.80 -5.26 -3.07
C GLY A 258 21.76 -6.04 -3.97
N PRO A 259 21.47 -7.33 -4.21
CA PRO A 259 22.32 -8.21 -5.01
C PRO A 259 22.34 -7.87 -6.50
N VAL A 260 21.48 -6.95 -6.96
CA VAL A 260 21.33 -6.53 -8.35
C VAL A 260 22.24 -5.36 -8.72
N ALA A 261 22.82 -4.67 -7.71
CA ALA A 261 23.71 -3.55 -7.91
C ALA A 261 24.91 -3.90 -8.82
N GLY A 262 25.18 -3.07 -9.83
CA GLY A 262 26.30 -3.27 -10.75
C GLY A 262 26.13 -4.45 -11.72
N GLY A 263 24.90 -4.84 -12.05
CA GLY A 263 24.62 -6.00 -12.92
C GLY A 263 24.67 -7.33 -12.18
N GLY A 264 24.36 -7.30 -10.88
CA GLY A 264 24.34 -8.49 -10.04
C GLY A 264 23.08 -9.33 -10.23
N ASP A 265 22.99 -10.41 -9.45
CA ASP A 265 22.01 -11.49 -9.62
C ASP A 265 21.10 -11.57 -8.39
N PRO A 266 19.77 -11.36 -8.52
CA PRO A 266 18.84 -11.45 -7.40
C PRO A 266 18.83 -12.82 -6.72
N GLY A 267 19.21 -13.90 -7.42
CA GLY A 267 19.39 -15.24 -6.86
C GLY A 267 20.51 -15.34 -5.82
N ARG A 268 21.34 -14.30 -5.65
CA ARG A 268 22.34 -14.20 -4.57
C ARG A 268 21.74 -13.84 -3.21
N MET A 269 20.47 -13.44 -3.14
CA MET A 269 19.79 -13.34 -1.85
C MET A 269 19.83 -14.71 -1.17
N GLN A 270 20.52 -14.80 -0.02
CA GLN A 270 20.61 -16.05 0.73
C GLN A 270 19.39 -16.32 1.62
N PHE A 271 18.39 -15.43 1.60
CA PHE A 271 17.15 -15.56 2.36
C PHE A 271 15.99 -14.91 1.59
N SER A 272 14.78 -15.45 1.78
CA SER A 272 13.56 -14.91 1.19
C SER A 272 13.31 -13.46 1.63
N SER A 273 12.70 -12.64 0.78
CA SER A 273 12.29 -11.27 1.15
C SER A 273 11.25 -11.24 2.27
N GLU A 274 10.47 -12.31 2.38
CA GLU A 274 9.50 -12.56 3.44
C GLU A 274 9.83 -13.89 4.11
N PHE A 275 9.87 -13.91 5.44
CA PHE A 275 10.16 -15.10 6.22
C PHE A 275 9.62 -14.97 7.65
N GLU A 276 9.39 -16.11 8.29
CA GLU A 276 9.08 -16.16 9.71
C GLU A 276 10.37 -15.95 10.52
N TRP A 277 10.41 -14.89 11.32
CA TRP A 277 11.54 -14.59 12.17
C TRP A 277 11.26 -15.03 13.61
N ILE A 278 11.85 -16.16 13.99
CA ILE A 278 11.80 -16.68 15.36
C ILE A 278 12.91 -16.03 16.18
N ALA A 279 12.55 -15.32 17.25
CA ALA A 279 13.50 -14.69 18.16
C ALA A 279 14.28 -15.75 18.98
N PRO A 280 15.48 -15.43 19.51
CA PRO A 280 16.24 -16.34 20.38
C PRO A 280 15.48 -16.81 21.63
N SER A 281 14.49 -16.06 22.08
CA SER A 281 13.58 -16.45 23.16
C SER A 281 12.63 -17.59 22.82
N GLY A 282 12.55 -18.00 21.54
CA GLY A 282 11.40 -18.70 21.00
C GLY A 282 10.23 -17.76 20.78
#